data_AF-A0A1A8GUR9-F1
#
_entry.id   AF-A0A1A8GUR9-F1
#
_cell.length_a   1.000
_cell.length_b   1.000
_cell.length_c   1.000
_cell.angle_alpha   90.00
_cell.angle_beta   90.00
_cell.angle_gamma   90.00
#
_symmetry.space_group_name_H-M   'P 1'
#
loop_
_entity.id
_entity.type
_entity.pdbx_description
1 polymer ?
#
loop_
_entity_poly.entity_id
_entity_poly.type
_entity_poly.pdbx_seq_one_letter_code
_entity_poly.pdbx_strand_id
1 'polypeptide(L)'
;NRYMGRVDLSDALLGYFKVQHRTQTWYKTFFYLFMDVAIINAFILHKELARSRGDVPLNQKAFRETLVVELAKVGSTNTIAEPAPSLSCHHRPVHISGHSTSGRLRCRLCQAKTPIKCATCDVPLCFIPSRDCYSDWHDESSK
;
A
#
# COMPACT_ATOMS: atom_id res chain seq x y z
N ASN A 1 2.34 -33.18 30.37
CA ASN A 1 2.92 -32.15 29.47
C ASN A 1 1.81 -31.47 28.67
N ARG A 2 1.11 -30.46 29.23
CA ARG A 2 -0.20 -29.97 28.73
C ARG A 2 -0.13 -28.66 27.92
N TYR A 3 1.05 -28.03 27.83
CA TYR A 3 1.19 -26.67 27.28
C TYR A 3 2.12 -26.54 26.06
N MET A 4 2.73 -27.62 25.58
CA MET A 4 3.71 -27.55 24.48
C MET A 4 3.08 -27.42 23.08
N GLY A 5 1.87 -27.93 22.85
CA GLY A 5 1.27 -27.96 21.50
C GLY A 5 0.66 -26.63 21.00
N ARG A 6 0.63 -25.58 21.82
CA ARG A 6 0.02 -24.30 21.43
C ARG A 6 0.95 -23.47 20.54
N VAL A 7 2.26 -23.59 20.75
CA VAL A 7 3.30 -22.96 19.91
C VAL A 7 3.36 -23.67 18.55
N ASP A 8 3.28 -24.99 18.53
CA ASP A 8 3.29 -25.79 17.30
C ASP A 8 2.07 -25.50 16.40
N LEU A 9 0.89 -25.28 17.00
CA LEU A 9 -0.30 -24.91 16.25
C LEU A 9 -0.16 -23.52 15.63
N SER A 10 0.38 -22.54 16.35
CA SER A 10 0.64 -21.22 15.78
C SER A 10 1.68 -21.26 14.67
N ASP A 11 2.74 -22.05 14.81
CA ASP A 11 3.80 -22.19 13.79
C ASP A 11 3.27 -22.88 12.52
N ALA A 12 2.41 -23.89 12.67
CA ALA A 12 1.71 -24.52 11.54
C ALA A 12 0.79 -23.54 10.80
N LEU A 13 0.06 -22.68 11.53
CA LEU A 13 -0.81 -21.65 10.94
C LEU A 13 0.00 -20.52 10.31
N LEU A 14 1.16 -20.18 10.87
CA LEU A 14 2.09 -19.20 10.31
C LEU A 14 2.70 -19.72 8.99
N GLY A 15 3.00 -21.02 8.91
CA GLY A 15 3.50 -21.66 7.69
C GLY A 15 2.51 -21.66 6.52
N TYR A 16 1.22 -21.91 6.79
CA TYR A 16 0.21 -22.05 5.74
C TYR A 16 -0.17 -20.71 5.07
N PHE A 17 -0.07 -19.60 5.79
CA PHE A 17 -0.50 -18.28 5.32
C PHE A 17 0.64 -17.29 5.08
N LYS A 18 1.91 -17.72 5.18
CA LYS A 18 3.06 -16.89 4.81
C LYS A 18 2.95 -16.54 3.33
N VAL A 19 2.33 -15.40 3.03
CA VAL A 19 2.44 -14.74 1.74
C VAL A 19 3.89 -14.33 1.64
N GLN A 20 4.68 -15.12 0.90
CA GLN A 20 6.11 -14.93 0.77
C GLN A 20 6.37 -13.69 -0.10
N HIS A 21 6.15 -12.50 0.45
CA HIS A 21 6.59 -11.26 -0.14
C HIS A 21 8.11 -11.26 -0.15
N ARG A 22 8.72 -11.55 -1.30
CA ARG A 22 10.16 -11.35 -1.57
C ARG A 22 10.47 -9.84 -1.52
N THR A 23 10.62 -9.29 -0.32
CA THR A 23 11.01 -7.89 -0.13
C THR A 23 12.51 -7.77 0.12
N GLN A 24 13.20 -6.99 -0.71
CA GLN A 24 14.64 -6.65 -0.60
C GLN A 24 14.96 -5.72 0.60
N THR A 25 13.97 -5.40 1.43
CA THR A 25 14.07 -4.42 2.52
C THR A 25 13.68 -5.06 3.84
N TRP A 26 14.64 -5.19 4.75
CA TRP A 26 14.56 -5.97 5.99
C TRP A 26 13.37 -5.58 6.88
N TYR A 27 13.03 -4.28 6.96
CA TYR A 27 11.90 -3.80 7.75
C TYR A 27 10.54 -4.30 7.25
N LYS A 28 10.38 -4.56 5.94
CA LYS A 28 9.13 -5.10 5.40
C LYS A 28 8.91 -6.53 5.86
N THR A 29 9.97 -7.33 5.96
CA THR A 29 9.91 -8.68 6.49
C THR A 29 9.42 -8.69 7.95
N PHE A 30 9.95 -7.79 8.79
CA PHE A 30 9.48 -7.65 10.18
C PHE A 30 8.03 -7.18 10.24
N PHE A 31 7.63 -6.25 9.37
CA PHE A 31 6.26 -5.76 9.32
C PHE A 31 5.26 -6.87 8.97
N TYR A 32 5.53 -7.66 7.93
CA TYR A 32 4.66 -8.78 7.56
C TYR A 32 4.63 -9.87 8.63
N LEU A 33 5.77 -10.16 9.26
CA LEU A 33 5.83 -11.07 10.41
C LEU A 33 4.94 -10.58 11.56
N PHE A 34 5.03 -9.30 11.92
CA PHE A 34 4.22 -8.72 12.97
C PHE A 34 2.72 -8.79 12.63
N MET A 35 2.36 -8.50 11.38
CA MET A 35 0.99 -8.59 10.92
C MET A 35 0.44 -10.02 10.98
N ASP A 36 1.22 -11.02 10.55
CA ASP A 36 0.83 -12.43 10.64
C ASP A 36 0.61 -12.86 12.10
N VAL A 37 1.48 -12.44 13.02
CA VAL A 37 1.34 -12.70 14.47
C VAL A 37 0.08 -12.03 15.01
N ALA A 38 -0.18 -10.78 14.66
CA ALA A 38 -1.38 -10.06 15.09
C ALA A 38 -2.67 -10.74 14.59
N ILE A 39 -2.71 -11.19 13.34
CA ILE A 39 -3.87 -11.91 12.77
C ILE A 39 -4.10 -13.24 13.49
N ILE A 40 -3.03 -14.00 13.76
CA ILE A 40 -3.14 -15.28 14.50
C ILE A 40 -3.64 -15.03 15.93
N ASN A 41 -3.10 -14.02 16.62
CA ASN A 41 -3.54 -13.67 17.96
C ASN A 41 -5.03 -13.25 17.99
N ALA A 42 -5.46 -12.43 17.03
CA ALA A 42 -6.87 -12.06 16.88
C ALA A 42 -7.76 -13.29 16.62
N PHE A 43 -7.30 -14.24 15.80
CA PHE A 43 -8.03 -15.49 15.55
C PHE A 43 -8.15 -16.36 16.80
N ILE A 44 -7.09 -16.49 17.61
CA ILE A 44 -7.13 -17.23 18.89
C ILE A 44 -8.17 -16.60 19.83
N LEU A 45 -8.16 -15.26 19.96
CA LEU A 45 -9.14 -14.53 20.75
C LEU A 45 -10.57 -14.73 20.24
N HIS A 46 -10.78 -14.68 18.92
CA HIS A 46 -12.08 -14.92 18.30
C HIS A 46 -12.60 -16.33 18.61
N LYS A 47 -11.74 -17.36 18.55
CA LYS A 47 -12.13 -18.73 18.91
C LYS A 47 -12.52 -18.86 20.37
N GLU A 48 -11.81 -18.18 21.27
CA GLU A 48 -12.12 -18.22 22.70
C GLU A 48 -13.45 -17.52 23.00
N LEU A 49 -13.71 -16.38 22.35
CA LEU A 49 -14.99 -15.67 22.46
C LEU A 49 -16.17 -16.45 21.88
N ALA A 50 -15.98 -17.15 20.75
CA ALA A 50 -17.03 -18.00 20.18
C ALA A 50 -17.36 -19.16 21.13
N ARG A 51 -16.33 -19.80 21.72
CA ARG A 51 -16.51 -20.87 22.71
C ARG A 51 -17.24 -20.39 23.97
N SER A 52 -16.90 -19.21 24.49
CA SER A 52 -17.58 -18.66 25.67
C SER A 52 -19.04 -18.29 25.42
N ARG A 53 -19.39 -17.97 24.17
CA ARG A 53 -20.77 -17.71 23.72
C ARG A 53 -21.55 -18.97 23.33
N GLY A 54 -20.88 -20.12 23.24
CA GLY A 54 -21.48 -21.38 22.76
C GLY A 54 -21.62 -21.47 21.24
N ASP A 55 -21.00 -20.54 20.50
CA ASP A 55 -21.04 -20.50 19.04
C ASP A 55 -19.97 -21.42 18.43
N VAL A 56 -20.23 -21.91 17.22
CA VAL A 56 -19.23 -22.62 16.44
C VAL A 56 -18.18 -21.62 15.94
N PRO A 57 -16.90 -21.73 16.34
CA PRO A 57 -15.87 -20.80 15.90
C PRO A 57 -15.66 -20.90 14.39
N LEU A 58 -15.52 -19.75 13.74
CA LEU A 58 -15.15 -19.67 12.33
C LEU A 58 -13.84 -20.42 12.06
N ASN A 59 -13.74 -21.03 10.88
CA ASN A 59 -12.46 -21.52 10.39
C ASN A 59 -11.55 -20.34 10.04
N GLN A 60 -10.23 -20.57 9.97
CA GLN A 60 -9.27 -19.48 9.82
C GLN A 60 -9.42 -18.72 8.49
N LYS A 61 -9.81 -19.40 7.42
CA LYS A 61 -10.04 -18.79 6.11
C LYS A 61 -11.19 -17.79 6.17
N ALA A 62 -12.35 -18.22 6.67
CA ALA A 62 -13.53 -17.38 6.82
C ALA A 62 -13.26 -16.19 7.75
N PHE A 63 -12.50 -16.41 8.84
CA PHE A 63 -12.06 -15.30 9.71
C PHE A 63 -11.23 -14.26 8.95
N ARG A 64 -10.23 -14.68 8.16
CA ARG A 64 -9.40 -13.77 7.37
C ARG A 64 -10.20 -13.03 6.30
N GLU A 65 -11.12 -13.70 5.61
CA GLU A 65 -12.02 -13.07 4.62
C GLU A 65 -12.87 -11.97 5.27
N THR A 66 -13.54 -12.28 6.39
CA THR A 66 -14.32 -11.29 7.15
C THR A 66 -13.44 -10.14 7.63
N LEU A 67 -12.25 -10.43 8.18
CA LEU A 67 -11.32 -9.41 8.66
C LEU A 67 -10.91 -8.44 7.54
N VAL A 68 -10.61 -8.95 6.34
CA VAL A 68 -10.25 -8.12 5.18
C VAL A 68 -11.42 -7.22 4.77
N VAL A 69 -12.64 -7.76 4.72
CA VAL A 69 -13.83 -6.99 4.36
C VAL A 69 -14.10 -5.86 5.36
N GLU A 70 -14.03 -6.15 6.66
CA GLU A 70 -14.26 -5.15 7.71
C GLU A 70 -13.16 -4.07 7.71
N LEU A 71 -11.89 -4.46 7.57
CA LEU A 71 -10.78 -3.50 7.47
C LEU A 71 -10.88 -2.63 6.21
N ALA A 72 -11.31 -3.18 5.08
CA ALA A 72 -11.50 -2.44 3.84
C ALA A 72 -12.58 -1.36 4.00
N LYS A 73 -13.71 -1.69 4.65
CA LYS A 73 -14.78 -0.72 4.94
C LYS A 73 -14.29 0.44 5.82
N VAL A 74 -13.53 0.15 6.88
CA VAL A 74 -12.95 1.18 7.76
C VAL A 74 -11.94 2.06 7.00
N GLY A 75 -11.16 1.47 6.08
CA GLY A 75 -10.27 2.22 5.21
C GLY A 75 -11.02 3.17 4.28
N SER A 76 -12.13 2.71 3.69
CA SER A 76 -12.94 3.50 2.76
C SER A 76 -13.66 4.69 3.40
N THR A 77 -14.02 4.62 4.69
CA THR A 77 -14.64 5.75 5.40
C THR A 77 -13.64 6.87 5.73
N ASN A 78 -12.34 6.55 5.78
CA ASN A 78 -11.29 7.51 6.11
C ASN A 78 -10.59 8.09 4.87
N THR A 79 -10.89 7.57 3.68
CA THR A 79 -10.55 8.24 2.44
C THR A 79 -11.53 9.39 2.26
N ILE A 80 -11.11 10.58 2.70
CA ILE A 80 -11.66 11.84 2.22
C ILE A 80 -11.82 11.68 0.72
N ALA A 81 -13.07 11.73 0.25
CA ALA A 81 -13.40 11.62 -1.16
C ALA A 81 -12.48 12.55 -1.95
N GLU A 82 -11.61 11.95 -2.75
CA GLU A 82 -10.84 12.67 -3.75
C GLU A 82 -11.88 13.34 -4.67
N PRO A 83 -11.94 14.69 -4.72
CA PRO A 83 -12.98 15.35 -5.49
C PRO A 83 -12.81 14.97 -6.96
N ALA A 84 -13.92 14.55 -7.56
CA ALA A 84 -14.03 14.24 -8.99
C ALA A 84 -13.31 15.31 -9.83
N PRO A 85 -12.58 14.92 -10.89
CA PRO A 85 -11.80 15.86 -11.68
C PRO A 85 -12.75 16.88 -12.32
N SER A 86 -12.74 18.10 -11.81
CA SER A 86 -13.33 19.25 -12.49
C SER A 86 -12.65 19.40 -13.85
N LEU A 87 -13.44 19.55 -14.91
CA LEU A 87 -13.07 19.66 -16.34
C LEU A 87 -12.14 20.85 -16.70
N SER A 88 -11.35 21.36 -15.76
CA SER A 88 -10.15 22.14 -16.03
C SER A 88 -8.99 21.61 -15.18
N CYS A 89 -8.33 20.56 -15.67
CA CYS A 89 -7.07 20.11 -15.07
C CYS A 89 -5.99 21.16 -15.33
N HIS A 90 -5.83 22.11 -14.40
CA HIS A 90 -4.67 23.00 -14.41
C HIS A 90 -3.42 22.19 -14.05
N HIS A 91 -2.72 21.72 -15.07
CA HIS A 91 -1.41 21.11 -14.91
C HIS A 91 -0.41 22.22 -14.59
N ARG A 92 0.21 22.13 -13.40
CA ARG A 92 1.20 23.10 -12.95
C ARG A 92 2.59 22.46 -12.85
N PRO A 93 3.61 23.01 -13.52
CA PRO A 93 4.98 22.59 -13.30
C PRO A 93 5.47 23.09 -11.94
N VAL A 94 6.07 22.20 -11.15
CA VAL A 94 6.67 22.51 -9.85
C VAL A 94 8.08 21.95 -9.78
N HIS A 95 8.96 22.67 -9.08
CA HIS A 95 10.30 22.18 -8.78
C HIS A 95 10.23 21.08 -7.73
N ILE A 96 10.98 20.00 -7.96
CA ILE A 96 11.12 18.91 -7.00
C ILE A 96 11.94 19.46 -5.82
N SER A 97 11.27 19.68 -4.69
CA SER A 97 11.83 20.34 -3.51
C SER A 97 13.05 19.60 -2.97
N GLY A 98 14.15 20.34 -2.83
CA GLY A 98 15.40 19.93 -2.22
C GLY A 98 16.50 20.86 -2.72
N HIS A 99 17.10 21.66 -1.84
CA HIS A 99 18.20 22.60 -2.14
C HIS A 99 19.50 21.91 -2.66
N SER A 100 19.44 20.62 -3.00
CA SER A 100 20.57 19.80 -3.42
C SER A 100 20.29 19.14 -4.78
N THR A 101 21.35 18.96 -5.57
CA THR A 101 21.34 18.28 -6.88
C THR A 101 20.84 16.84 -6.83
N SER A 102 20.70 16.25 -5.63
CA SER A 102 20.15 14.92 -5.38
C SER A 102 18.64 14.78 -5.61
N GLY A 103 17.89 15.88 -5.77
CA GLY A 103 16.43 15.84 -5.96
C GLY A 103 15.95 15.64 -7.42
N ARG A 104 16.85 15.54 -8.40
CA ARG A 104 16.45 15.44 -9.81
C ARG A 104 15.98 14.02 -10.18
N LEU A 105 14.76 13.92 -10.69
CA LEU A 105 14.19 12.68 -11.20
C LEU A 105 14.47 12.51 -12.70
N ARG A 106 14.24 11.32 -13.25
CA ARG A 106 14.32 11.07 -14.69
C ARG A 106 12.98 11.40 -15.34
N CYS A 107 13.04 12.17 -16.43
CA CYS A 107 11.88 12.48 -17.25
C CYS A 107 11.21 11.20 -17.75
N ARG A 108 9.88 11.13 -17.67
CA ARG A 108 9.12 9.96 -18.12
C ARG A 108 9.32 9.65 -19.60
N LEU A 109 9.38 10.69 -20.44
CA LEU A 109 9.48 10.55 -21.90
C LEU A 109 10.92 10.30 -22.38
N CYS A 110 11.85 11.19 -22.03
CA CYS A 110 13.21 11.13 -22.57
C CYS A 110 14.27 10.57 -21.62
N GLN A 111 13.89 10.18 -20.39
CA GLN A 111 14.77 9.62 -19.35
C GLN A 111 15.90 10.54 -18.85
N ALA A 112 16.02 11.76 -19.38
CA ALA A 112 16.98 12.76 -18.92
C ALA A 112 16.63 13.26 -17.51
N LYS A 113 17.65 13.71 -16.75
CA LYS A 113 17.42 14.29 -15.42
C LYS A 113 16.66 15.61 -15.53
N THR A 114 15.56 15.75 -14.80
CA THR A 114 14.76 16.96 -14.71
C THR A 114 14.56 17.39 -13.25
N PRO A 115 14.64 18.70 -12.94
CA PRO A 115 14.28 19.24 -11.63
C PRO A 115 12.80 19.58 -11.51
N ILE A 116 11.98 19.32 -12.53
CA ILE A 116 10.58 19.71 -12.63
C ILE A 116 9.68 18.48 -12.72
N LYS A 117 8.53 18.53 -12.05
CA LYS A 117 7.43 17.57 -12.20
C LYS A 117 6.09 18.30 -12.33
N CYS A 118 5.09 17.62 -12.87
CA CYS A 118 3.71 18.11 -12.81
C CYS A 118 3.16 17.88 -11.40
N ALA A 119 2.63 18.91 -10.73
CA ALA A 119 2.01 18.75 -9.42
C ALA A 119 0.72 17.90 -9.48
N THR A 120 -0.02 18.02 -10.57
CA THR A 120 -1.32 17.36 -10.77
C THR A 120 -1.17 15.89 -11.15
N CYS A 121 -0.24 15.57 -12.05
CA CYS A 121 -0.01 14.21 -12.52
C CYS A 121 1.09 13.46 -11.74
N ASP A 122 1.80 14.16 -10.86
CA ASP A 122 3.00 13.69 -10.13
C ASP A 122 4.09 13.04 -11.02
N VAL A 123 4.14 13.40 -12.31
CA VAL A 123 5.14 12.87 -13.25
C VAL A 123 6.32 13.85 -13.46
N PRO A 124 7.57 13.38 -13.39
CA PRO A 124 8.74 14.18 -13.74
C PRO A 124 8.83 14.35 -15.27
N LEU A 125 8.85 15.60 -15.72
CA LEU A 125 8.90 15.96 -17.15
C LEU A 125 9.90 17.08 -17.37
N CYS A 126 10.52 17.12 -18.55
CA CYS A 126 11.39 18.22 -18.93
C CYS A 126 10.55 19.45 -19.31
N PHE A 127 10.90 20.60 -18.74
CA PHE A 127 10.31 21.89 -19.09
C PHE A 127 11.45 22.90 -19.29
N ILE A 128 12.16 22.75 -20.41
CA ILE A 128 13.27 23.61 -20.84
C ILE A 128 13.15 23.89 -22.33
N PRO A 129 13.66 25.02 -22.86
CA PRO A 129 13.47 25.41 -24.26
C PRO A 129 13.91 24.36 -25.31
N SER A 130 14.92 23.55 -24.99
CA SER A 130 15.41 22.51 -25.91
C SER A 130 14.64 21.20 -25.83
N ARG A 131 13.86 20.97 -24.76
CA ARG A 131 13.14 19.71 -24.48
C ARG A 131 11.91 20.03 -23.64
N ASP A 132 10.75 20.10 -24.30
CA ASP A 132 9.47 20.37 -23.66
C ASP A 132 8.56 19.13 -23.61
N CYS A 133 9.06 18.09 -22.94
CA CYS A 133 8.29 16.87 -22.67
C CYS A 133 7.04 17.15 -21.79
N TYR A 134 6.97 18.31 -21.15
CA TYR A 134 5.83 18.70 -20.33
C TYR A 134 4.60 18.96 -21.21
N SER A 135 4.73 19.77 -22.26
CA SER A 135 3.64 20.07 -23.18
C SER A 135 3.19 18.82 -23.94
N ASP A 136 4.15 18.06 -24.50
CA ASP A 136 3.88 16.81 -25.22
C ASP A 136 2.99 15.83 -24.42
N TRP A 137 3.30 15.66 -23.13
CA TRP A 137 2.57 14.74 -22.23
C TRP A 137 1.14 15.20 -21.95
N HIS A 138 0.91 16.50 -21.76
CA HIS A 138 -0.40 17.03 -21.39
C HIS A 138 -1.29 17.30 -22.61
N ASP A 139 -0.71 17.52 -23.79
CA ASP A 139 -1.45 17.62 -25.05
C ASP A 139 -2.00 16.26 -25.50
N GLU A 140 -1.26 15.17 -25.29
CA GLU A 140 -1.73 13.80 -25.54
C GLU A 140 -2.79 13.34 -24.53
N SER A 141 -2.70 13.79 -23.28
CA SER A 141 -3.63 13.39 -22.21
C SER A 141 -4.97 14.14 -22.25
N SER A 142 -5.10 15.16 -23.12
CA SER A 142 -6.32 15.96 -23.34
C SER A 142 -7.12 15.49 -24.57
N LYS A 143 -6.68 14.42 -25.23
CA LYS A 143 -7.44 13.70 -26.28
C LYS A 143 -8.18 12.51 -25.67
#